data_AF-A0A8T4FKY5-F1
#
_entry.id   AF-A0A8T4FKY5-F1
#
_cell.length_a   1.000
_cell.length_b   1.000
_cell.length_c   1.000
_cell.angle_alpha   90.00
_cell.angle_beta   90.00
_cell.angle_gamma   90.00
#
_symmetry.space_group_name_H-M   'P 1'
#
loop_
_entity.id
_entity.type
_entity.pdbx_description
1 polymer ?
#
loop_
_entity_poly.entity_id
_entity_poly.type
_entity_poly.pdbx_seq_one_letter_code
_entity_poly.pdbx_strand_id
1 'polypeptide(L)'
;VCGLDEILTSPVNGSGYNEKYGLLGSNKATEDKVKLFPRNCEEFVNAVQKKLVSKTGKLIEVMIYGDGAFKDPIGKIWELADPVVSPAYTAGLSGQPNEVKLKYLADNEFAELCGDELKAAIKEYIRNKDKDLVGNMVSEGTTPRQLTDLIGSLCDLTSGSGDKGTPIVLIQGYFDNYTAE
;
A
#
# COMPACT_ATOMS: atom_id res chain seq x y z
N VAL A 1 -28.14 12.74 8.92
CA VAL A 1 -26.80 12.96 9.53
C VAL A 1 -25.94 13.59 8.45
N CYS A 2 -25.17 14.63 8.76
CA CYS A 2 -24.26 15.29 7.80
C CYS A 2 -22.83 14.89 8.16
N GLY A 3 -22.06 14.38 7.19
CA GLY A 3 -20.68 13.91 7.34
C GLY A 3 -19.64 14.96 6.98
N LEU A 4 -18.39 14.80 7.47
CA LEU A 4 -17.28 15.68 7.05
C LEU A 4 -16.97 15.55 5.55
N ASP A 5 -17.21 14.38 4.98
CA ASP A 5 -17.07 14.05 3.57
C ASP A 5 -18.10 14.75 2.67
N GLU A 6 -19.18 15.28 3.24
CA GLU A 6 -20.21 16.03 2.53
C GLU A 6 -19.96 17.55 2.56
N ILE A 7 -19.04 18.02 3.41
CA ILE A 7 -18.70 19.44 3.57
C ILE A 7 -17.56 19.82 2.63
N LEU A 8 -17.69 20.95 1.94
CA LEU A 8 -16.68 21.46 0.99
C LEU A 8 -16.39 20.50 -0.17
N THR A 9 -17.44 19.82 -0.66
CA THR A 9 -17.43 19.01 -1.90
C THR A 9 -17.49 19.84 -3.18
N SER A 10 -17.74 21.14 -3.04
CA SER A 10 -17.68 22.13 -4.11
C SER A 10 -17.13 23.46 -3.58
N PRO A 11 -16.61 24.36 -4.44
CA PRO A 11 -16.08 25.65 -4.00
C PRO A 11 -17.14 26.49 -3.28
N VAL A 12 -16.76 27.09 -2.16
CA VAL A 12 -17.55 28.14 -1.49
C VAL A 12 -16.77 29.44 -1.58
N ASN A 13 -17.35 30.46 -2.21
CA ASN A 13 -16.70 31.77 -2.40
C ASN A 13 -15.30 31.67 -3.05
N GLY A 14 -15.11 30.71 -3.98
CA GLY A 14 -13.83 30.49 -4.65
C GLY A 14 -12.79 29.71 -3.84
N SER A 15 -13.17 29.07 -2.74
CA SER A 15 -12.29 28.20 -1.96
C SER A 15 -11.81 26.98 -2.77
N GLY A 16 -10.77 26.32 -2.26
CA GLY A 16 -10.50 24.93 -2.60
C GLY A 16 -11.65 24.02 -2.14
N TYR A 17 -11.70 22.81 -2.69
CA TYR A 17 -12.69 21.77 -2.37
C TYR A 17 -12.11 20.38 -2.69
N ASN A 18 -12.74 19.33 -2.16
CA ASN A 18 -12.48 17.95 -2.54
C ASN A 18 -13.82 17.26 -2.82
N GLU A 19 -14.07 16.92 -4.08
CA GLU A 19 -15.33 16.36 -4.56
C GLU A 19 -15.65 14.96 -4.00
N LYS A 20 -14.64 14.23 -3.53
CA LYS A 20 -14.79 12.84 -3.08
C LYS A 20 -14.78 12.69 -1.56
N TYR A 21 -13.97 13.51 -0.89
CA TYR A 21 -13.72 13.38 0.54
C TYR A 21 -14.10 14.63 1.34
N GLY A 22 -14.60 15.70 0.71
CA GLY A 22 -14.98 16.91 1.41
C GLY A 22 -13.87 17.42 2.34
N LEU A 23 -14.15 17.49 3.64
CA LEU A 23 -13.17 17.82 4.68
C LEU A 23 -12.49 16.60 5.33
N LEU A 24 -12.91 15.37 5.03
CA LEU A 24 -12.29 14.15 5.54
C LEU A 24 -10.83 14.04 5.05
N GLY A 25 -9.89 13.71 5.93
CA GLY A 25 -8.45 13.73 5.61
C GLY A 25 -7.82 15.12 5.51
N SER A 26 -8.55 16.17 5.86
CA SER A 26 -7.97 17.52 5.89
C SER A 26 -7.17 17.73 7.17
N ASN A 27 -6.06 18.46 7.07
CA ASN A 27 -5.21 18.80 8.21
C ASN A 27 -5.21 20.32 8.45
N LYS A 28 -4.90 20.76 9.67
CA LYS A 28 -4.76 22.18 10.00
C LYS A 28 -3.54 22.74 9.25
N ALA A 29 -3.72 23.82 8.49
CA ALA A 29 -2.63 24.51 7.82
C ALA A 29 -2.25 25.80 8.55
N THR A 30 -3.26 26.60 8.92
CA THR A 30 -3.13 27.80 9.74
C THR A 30 -4.32 27.87 10.70
N GLU A 31 -4.44 28.92 11.51
CA GLU A 31 -5.63 29.12 12.37
C GLU A 31 -6.95 29.24 11.58
N ASP A 32 -6.86 29.73 10.34
CA ASP A 32 -7.99 30.05 9.47
C ASP A 32 -8.05 29.19 8.20
N LYS A 33 -7.09 28.26 7.99
CA LYS A 33 -7.04 27.42 6.80
C LYS A 33 -6.80 25.96 7.13
N VAL A 34 -7.40 25.11 6.30
CA VAL A 34 -7.18 23.68 6.28
C VAL A 34 -6.50 23.27 4.97
N LYS A 35 -5.59 22.32 5.05
CA LYS A 35 -5.01 21.62 3.91
C LYS A 35 -5.94 20.46 3.58
N LEU A 36 -6.63 20.53 2.44
CA LEU A 36 -7.54 19.48 1.99
C LEU A 36 -6.77 18.23 1.57
N PHE A 37 -7.45 17.08 1.65
CA PHE A 37 -6.97 15.84 1.07
C PHE A 37 -6.69 16.02 -0.43
N PRO A 38 -5.66 15.39 -1.01
CA PRO A 38 -5.24 15.68 -2.37
C PRO A 38 -6.27 15.21 -3.41
N ARG A 39 -6.22 15.85 -4.59
CA ARG A 39 -7.07 15.57 -5.75
C ARG A 39 -6.22 15.38 -7.01
N ASN A 40 -6.81 14.79 -8.06
CA ASN A 40 -6.13 14.50 -9.33
C ASN A 40 -4.83 13.68 -9.14
N CYS A 41 -4.81 12.83 -8.11
CA CYS A 41 -3.64 12.05 -7.70
C CYS A 41 -3.21 11.04 -8.77
N GLU A 42 -4.16 10.48 -9.53
CA GLU A 42 -3.88 9.53 -10.62
C GLU A 42 -3.04 10.15 -11.75
N GLU A 43 -3.36 11.38 -12.16
CA GLU A 43 -2.58 12.09 -13.18
C GLU A 43 -1.14 12.30 -12.70
N PHE A 44 -0.99 12.68 -11.42
CA PHE A 44 0.31 12.90 -10.80
C PHE A 44 1.18 11.64 -10.80
N VAL A 45 0.69 10.51 -10.27
CA VAL A 45 1.50 9.28 -10.18
C VAL A 45 1.91 8.76 -11.55
N ASN A 46 1.01 8.84 -12.53
CA ASN A 46 1.28 8.44 -13.90
C ASN A 46 2.31 9.36 -14.58
N ALA A 47 2.25 10.67 -14.32
CA ALA A 47 3.25 11.62 -14.82
C ALA A 47 4.63 11.39 -14.21
N VAL A 48 4.70 11.08 -12.90
CA VAL A 48 5.95 10.75 -12.22
C VAL A 48 6.55 9.45 -12.77
N GLN A 49 5.76 8.39 -12.91
CA GLN A 49 6.23 7.13 -13.49
C GLN A 49 6.80 7.33 -14.90
N LYS A 50 6.07 8.05 -15.77
CA LYS A 50 6.56 8.37 -17.13
C LYS A 50 7.91 9.10 -17.09
N LYS A 51 8.08 10.06 -16.18
CA LYS A 51 9.35 10.77 -16.00
C LYS A 51 10.46 9.83 -15.52
N LEU A 52 10.18 8.96 -14.56
CA LEU A 52 11.16 7.97 -14.07
C LEU A 52 11.59 6.99 -15.18
N VAL A 53 10.64 6.47 -15.95
CA VAL A 53 10.93 5.61 -17.12
C VAL A 53 11.80 6.35 -18.12
N SER A 54 11.46 7.59 -18.48
CA SER A 54 12.24 8.36 -19.46
C SER A 54 13.68 8.66 -19.01
N LYS A 55 13.90 8.81 -17.69
CA LYS A 55 15.21 9.15 -17.11
C LYS A 55 16.07 7.93 -16.80
N THR A 56 15.46 6.79 -16.50
CA THR A 56 16.17 5.61 -15.96
C THR A 56 16.08 4.39 -16.86
N GLY A 57 15.14 4.37 -17.81
CA GLY A 57 14.81 3.19 -18.61
C GLY A 57 14.09 2.09 -17.82
N LYS A 58 13.76 2.32 -16.55
CA LYS A 58 13.12 1.32 -15.67
C LYS A 58 11.66 1.67 -15.44
N LEU A 59 10.79 0.66 -15.51
CA LEU A 59 9.41 0.76 -15.05
C LEU A 59 9.41 0.74 -13.52
N ILE A 60 9.21 1.92 -12.92
CA ILE A 60 9.14 2.09 -11.47
C ILE A 60 7.70 2.44 -11.12
N GLU A 61 7.09 1.65 -10.24
CA GLU A 61 5.75 1.92 -9.75
C GLU A 61 5.76 3.08 -8.74
N VAL A 62 4.70 3.89 -8.75
CA VAL A 62 4.60 5.12 -7.96
C VAL A 62 3.27 5.11 -7.23
N MET A 63 3.29 5.48 -5.94
CA MET A 63 2.08 5.72 -5.15
C MET A 63 2.21 6.97 -4.30
N ILE A 64 1.07 7.59 -4.03
CA ILE A 64 0.92 8.54 -2.93
C ILE A 64 0.45 7.71 -1.74
N TYR A 65 1.06 7.91 -0.58
CA TYR A 65 0.66 7.26 0.66
C TYR A 65 0.24 8.32 1.68
N GLY A 66 -0.63 7.92 2.59
CA GLY A 66 -1.16 8.72 3.68
C GLY A 66 -0.92 8.07 5.04
N ASP A 67 -1.35 8.78 6.08
CA ASP A 67 -1.25 8.37 7.47
C ASP A 67 -2.52 7.57 7.81
N GLY A 68 -2.38 6.31 8.23
CA GLY A 68 -3.56 5.52 8.66
C GLY A 68 -3.58 4.03 8.33
N ALA A 69 -2.45 3.47 7.95
CA ALA A 69 -2.34 2.03 7.74
C ALA A 69 -1.83 1.29 9.00
N PHE A 70 -1.77 1.97 10.15
CA PHE A 70 -1.26 1.43 11.41
C PHE A 70 -2.08 1.92 12.61
N LYS A 71 -2.32 1.01 13.56
CA LYS A 71 -2.84 1.36 14.88
C LYS A 71 -1.68 1.39 15.85
N ASP A 72 -1.42 2.53 16.46
CA ASP A 72 -0.38 2.62 17.48
C ASP A 72 -0.71 1.68 18.66
N PRO A 73 0.15 0.70 18.99
CA PRO A 73 -0.14 -0.28 20.01
C PRO A 73 -0.09 0.30 21.43
N ILE A 74 0.52 1.47 21.64
CA ILE A 74 0.67 2.09 22.96
C ILE A 74 -0.51 3.03 23.25
N GLY A 75 -0.68 4.05 22.42
CA GLY A 75 -1.75 5.04 22.46
C GLY A 75 -3.10 4.50 22.03
N LYS A 76 -3.16 3.34 21.34
CA LYS A 76 -4.38 2.71 20.81
C LYS A 76 -5.17 3.62 19.86
N ILE A 77 -4.56 4.71 19.42
CA ILE A 77 -5.10 5.60 18.42
C ILE A 77 -4.82 4.92 17.08
N TRP A 78 -5.87 4.76 16.29
CA TRP A 78 -5.65 4.57 14.88
C TRP A 78 -5.18 5.91 14.35
N GLU A 79 -4.06 5.93 13.64
CA GLU A 79 -3.64 7.11 12.87
C GLU A 79 -4.58 7.30 11.65
N LEU A 80 -5.88 7.05 11.81
CA LEU A 80 -6.97 7.11 10.83
C LEU A 80 -7.31 8.57 10.51
N ALA A 81 -6.29 9.37 10.21
CA ALA A 81 -6.47 10.73 9.74
C ALA A 81 -6.96 10.70 8.28
N ASP A 82 -6.39 9.82 7.47
CA ASP A 82 -6.70 9.78 6.05
C ASP A 82 -7.85 8.81 5.71
N PRO A 83 -8.72 9.20 4.76
CA PRO A 83 -9.84 8.36 4.33
C PRO A 83 -9.40 7.08 3.61
N VAL A 84 -8.17 7.03 3.10
CA VAL A 84 -7.55 5.88 2.41
C VAL A 84 -6.04 5.89 2.63
N VAL A 85 -5.42 4.70 2.66
CA VAL A 85 -3.96 4.55 2.77
C VAL A 85 -3.23 5.12 1.55
N SER A 86 -3.80 4.95 0.36
CA SER A 86 -3.20 5.46 -0.88
C SER A 86 -4.25 6.17 -1.74
N PRO A 87 -4.16 7.51 -1.91
CA PRO A 87 -5.07 8.26 -2.76
C PRO A 87 -4.97 7.91 -4.24
N ALA A 88 -3.76 7.51 -4.70
CA ALA A 88 -3.52 7.01 -6.04
C ALA A 88 -2.20 6.25 -6.12
N TYR A 89 -2.15 5.34 -7.08
CA TYR A 89 -1.00 4.49 -7.37
C TYR A 89 -1.03 4.05 -8.84
N THR A 90 0.11 3.62 -9.37
CA THR A 90 0.23 3.07 -10.71
C THR A 90 -0.23 1.61 -10.78
N ALA A 91 -0.65 1.16 -11.96
CA ALA A 91 -1.38 -0.10 -12.13
C ALA A 91 -0.62 -1.36 -11.64
N GLY A 92 0.72 -1.35 -11.61
CA GLY A 92 1.51 -2.47 -11.11
C GLY A 92 1.38 -2.70 -9.60
N LEU A 93 0.80 -1.76 -8.86
CA LEU A 93 0.49 -1.88 -7.44
C LEU A 93 -0.96 -2.30 -7.16
N SER A 94 -1.73 -2.61 -8.21
CA SER A 94 -3.09 -3.16 -8.06
C SER A 94 -3.07 -4.63 -7.65
N GLY A 95 -4.07 -5.04 -6.88
CA GLY A 95 -4.25 -6.44 -6.46
C GLY A 95 -3.74 -6.74 -5.05
N GLN A 96 -3.55 -8.02 -4.78
CA GLN A 96 -3.20 -8.57 -3.47
C GLN A 96 -2.04 -9.56 -3.62
N PRO A 97 -1.17 -9.72 -2.61
CA PRO A 97 -0.17 -10.77 -2.62
C PRO A 97 -0.83 -12.15 -2.75
N ASN A 98 -0.37 -12.95 -3.72
CA ASN A 98 -0.76 -14.35 -3.82
C ASN A 98 0.32 -15.22 -3.14
N GLU A 99 0.36 -15.14 -1.81
CA GLU A 99 1.35 -15.80 -0.96
C GLU A 99 0.96 -17.22 -0.60
N VAL A 100 1.99 -18.07 -0.43
CA VAL A 100 1.82 -19.44 0.04
C VAL A 100 2.40 -19.53 1.43
N LYS A 101 1.72 -20.23 2.34
CA LYS A 101 2.25 -20.49 3.68
C LYS A 101 3.40 -21.48 3.61
N LEU A 102 4.63 -20.98 3.51
CA LEU A 102 5.85 -21.80 3.47
C LEU A 102 5.93 -22.81 4.62
N LYS A 103 5.56 -22.37 5.84
CA LYS A 103 5.53 -23.26 7.00
C LYS A 103 4.50 -24.38 6.86
N TYR A 104 3.33 -24.10 6.29
CA TYR A 104 2.33 -25.14 6.05
C TYR A 104 2.84 -26.17 5.05
N LEU A 105 3.46 -25.72 3.95
CA LEU A 105 4.07 -26.63 2.99
C LEU A 105 5.17 -27.48 3.61
N ALA A 106 6.05 -26.87 4.41
CA ALA A 106 7.13 -27.59 5.08
C ALA A 106 6.60 -28.59 6.12
N ASP A 107 5.60 -28.22 6.91
CA ASP A 107 5.10 -29.05 8.00
C ASP A 107 4.11 -30.14 7.53
N ASN A 108 3.53 -30.02 6.33
CA ASN A 108 2.52 -30.96 5.81
C ASN A 108 2.94 -31.67 4.51
N GLU A 109 3.07 -30.92 3.41
CA GLU A 109 3.35 -31.49 2.07
C GLU A 109 4.77 -32.06 1.96
N PHE A 110 5.72 -31.44 2.65
CA PHE A 110 7.15 -31.75 2.58
C PHE A 110 7.76 -32.10 3.95
N ALA A 111 6.95 -32.60 4.89
CA ALA A 111 7.36 -32.89 6.26
C ALA A 111 8.57 -33.85 6.37
N GLU A 112 8.72 -34.72 5.38
CA GLU A 112 9.80 -35.70 5.29
C GLU A 112 11.10 -35.12 4.69
N LEU A 113 11.04 -33.93 4.07
CA LEU A 113 12.19 -33.29 3.45
C LEU A 113 12.88 -32.33 4.43
N CYS A 114 14.21 -32.23 4.33
CA CYS A 114 14.97 -31.26 5.10
C CYS A 114 16.11 -30.65 4.28
N GLY A 115 16.73 -29.59 4.81
CA GLY A 115 17.89 -28.95 4.19
C GLY A 115 17.60 -28.45 2.78
N ASP A 116 18.49 -28.76 1.84
CA ASP A 116 18.41 -28.28 0.47
C ASP A 116 17.32 -28.98 -0.36
N GLU A 117 16.96 -30.22 -0.02
CA GLU A 117 15.86 -30.95 -0.68
C GLU A 117 14.51 -30.28 -0.41
N LEU A 118 14.27 -29.86 0.85
CA LEU A 118 13.07 -29.09 1.22
C LEU A 118 13.01 -27.75 0.48
N LYS A 119 14.14 -27.03 0.40
CA LYS A 119 14.21 -25.76 -0.34
C LYS A 119 13.90 -25.95 -1.82
N ALA A 120 14.45 -27.00 -2.44
CA ALA A 120 14.19 -27.31 -3.84
C ALA A 120 12.71 -27.63 -4.09
N ALA A 121 12.09 -28.46 -3.25
CA ALA A 121 10.68 -28.81 -3.33
C ALA A 121 9.77 -27.58 -3.17
N ILE A 122 10.07 -26.70 -2.21
CA ILE A 122 9.35 -25.44 -2.01
C ILE A 122 9.52 -24.50 -3.21
N LYS A 123 10.75 -24.33 -3.75
CA LYS A 123 10.99 -23.49 -4.94
C LYS A 123 10.19 -24.01 -6.14
N GLU A 124 10.15 -25.32 -6.35
CA GLU A 124 9.41 -25.94 -7.45
C GLU A 124 7.89 -25.78 -7.28
N TYR A 125 7.37 -25.96 -6.06
CA TYR A 125 5.96 -25.71 -5.76
C TYR A 125 5.57 -24.26 -6.06
N ILE A 126 6.40 -23.29 -5.63
CA ILE A 126 6.13 -21.86 -5.84
C ILE A 126 6.18 -21.49 -7.33
N ARG A 127 6.98 -22.17 -8.15
CA ARG A 127 7.01 -21.96 -9.61
C ARG A 127 5.76 -22.50 -10.30
N ASN A 128 5.24 -23.62 -9.81
CA ASN A 128 4.12 -24.33 -10.42
C ASN A 128 2.74 -23.99 -9.82
N LYS A 129 2.69 -23.18 -8.75
CA LYS A 129 1.43 -22.80 -8.11
C LYS A 129 0.52 -22.00 -9.04
N ASP A 130 -0.78 -22.15 -8.83
CA ASP A 130 -1.79 -21.38 -9.55
C ASP A 130 -1.73 -19.88 -9.20
N LYS A 131 -2.07 -19.06 -10.21
CA LYS A 131 -2.11 -17.59 -10.08
C LYS A 131 -3.25 -17.09 -9.19
N ASP A 132 -4.22 -17.94 -8.88
CA ASP A 132 -5.30 -17.68 -7.95
C ASP A 132 -5.37 -18.81 -6.92
N LEU A 133 -5.00 -18.50 -5.67
CA LEU A 133 -5.05 -19.45 -4.56
C LEU A 133 -6.23 -19.19 -3.63
N VAL A 134 -7.17 -18.32 -4.00
CA VAL A 134 -8.32 -17.99 -3.13
C VAL A 134 -9.13 -19.26 -2.85
N GLY A 135 -9.22 -19.63 -1.57
CA GLY A 135 -9.96 -20.83 -1.12
C GLY A 135 -9.14 -22.13 -1.07
N ASN A 136 -7.82 -22.09 -1.31
CA ASN A 136 -6.94 -23.24 -1.11
C ASN A 136 -6.46 -23.31 0.36
N MET A 137 -6.42 -24.50 0.98
CA MET A 137 -5.91 -24.66 2.37
C MET A 137 -4.52 -24.04 2.59
N VAL A 138 -3.71 -24.00 1.52
CA VAL A 138 -2.34 -23.46 1.52
C VAL A 138 -2.28 -21.93 1.57
N SER A 139 -3.40 -21.25 1.26
CA SER A 139 -3.60 -19.80 1.39
C SER A 139 -4.54 -19.44 2.56
N GLU A 140 -5.27 -20.40 3.14
CA GLU A 140 -6.18 -20.14 4.25
C GLU A 140 -5.45 -19.54 5.46
N GLY A 141 -5.86 -18.34 5.87
CA GLY A 141 -5.29 -17.56 6.97
C GLY A 141 -4.22 -16.53 6.54
N THR A 142 -4.02 -16.32 5.24
CA THR A 142 -3.49 -15.04 4.75
C THR A 142 -4.66 -14.06 4.63
N THR A 143 -4.61 -12.92 5.31
CA THR A 143 -5.61 -11.86 5.07
C THR A 143 -5.32 -11.26 3.69
N PRO A 144 -6.28 -11.27 2.75
CA PRO A 144 -6.11 -10.59 1.47
C PRO A 144 -5.93 -9.09 1.72
N ARG A 145 -4.69 -8.61 1.62
CA ARG A 145 -4.34 -7.19 1.81
C ARG A 145 -3.99 -6.60 0.46
N GLN A 146 -4.46 -5.37 0.21
CA GLN A 146 -4.04 -4.68 -1.00
C GLN A 146 -2.54 -4.37 -0.90
N LEU A 147 -1.82 -4.48 -2.01
CA LEU A 147 -0.38 -4.18 -2.04
C LEU A 147 -0.11 -2.76 -1.50
N THR A 148 -0.97 -1.82 -1.88
CA THR A 148 -0.89 -0.41 -1.46
C THR A 148 -1.08 -0.21 0.04
N ASP A 149 -1.88 -1.05 0.69
CA ASP A 149 -2.08 -0.96 2.15
C ASP A 149 -0.80 -1.38 2.87
N LEU A 150 -0.17 -2.47 2.41
CA LEU A 150 1.09 -2.99 2.96
C LEU A 150 2.25 -2.02 2.76
N ILE A 151 2.43 -1.55 1.52
CA ILE A 151 3.50 -0.63 1.15
C ILE A 151 3.27 0.72 1.81
N GLY A 152 2.03 1.20 1.84
CA GLY A 152 1.65 2.45 2.52
C GLY A 152 1.97 2.43 4.01
N SER A 153 1.63 1.34 4.73
CA SER A 153 2.06 1.16 6.13
C SER A 153 3.57 1.23 6.29
N LEU A 154 4.33 0.60 5.39
CA LEU A 154 5.78 0.61 5.47
C LEU A 154 6.35 2.02 5.23
N CYS A 155 5.80 2.74 4.25
CA CYS A 155 6.17 4.13 3.98
C CYS A 155 5.89 5.01 5.19
N ASP A 156 4.68 4.95 5.75
CA ASP A 156 4.27 5.70 6.93
C ASP A 156 5.19 5.43 8.13
N LEU A 157 5.46 4.16 8.46
CA LEU A 157 6.41 3.78 9.51
C LEU A 157 7.83 4.31 9.26
N THR A 158 8.24 4.42 7.99
CA THR A 158 9.59 4.89 7.62
C THR A 158 9.69 6.41 7.72
N SER A 159 8.69 7.14 7.23
CA SER A 159 8.68 8.60 7.29
C SER A 159 8.36 9.15 8.68
N GLY A 160 7.40 8.52 9.36
CA GLY A 160 6.69 9.06 10.51
C GLY A 160 5.84 10.29 10.16
N SER A 161 5.07 10.76 11.15
CA SER A 161 4.17 11.92 11.05
C SER A 161 4.86 13.28 11.20
N GLY A 162 6.18 13.28 11.40
CA GLY A 162 6.97 14.50 11.62
C GLY A 162 7.33 15.21 10.32
N ASP A 163 7.36 16.54 10.38
CA ASP A 163 7.61 17.48 9.27
C ASP A 163 9.09 17.45 8.78
N LYS A 164 9.63 16.26 8.50
CA LYS A 164 11.02 16.03 8.06
C LYS A 164 11.31 16.52 6.64
N GLY A 165 10.39 17.27 6.03
CA GLY A 165 10.43 17.64 4.62
C GLY A 165 10.03 16.46 3.76
N THR A 166 8.84 16.55 3.16
CA THR A 166 8.20 15.61 2.21
C THR A 166 8.99 14.31 1.93
N PRO A 167 8.78 13.26 2.72
CA PRO A 167 9.57 12.04 2.61
C PRO A 167 9.20 11.28 1.33
N ILE A 168 10.17 11.13 0.44
CA ILE A 168 10.09 10.16 -0.65
C ILE A 168 10.70 8.86 -0.13
N VAL A 169 9.90 7.79 -0.08
CA VAL A 169 10.38 6.46 0.32
C VAL A 169 10.59 5.63 -0.95
N LEU A 170 11.80 5.09 -1.11
CA LEU A 170 12.10 4.09 -2.14
C LEU A 170 12.03 2.70 -1.52
N ILE A 171 11.16 1.84 -2.06
CA ILE A 171 11.04 0.45 -1.65
C ILE A 171 11.56 -0.44 -2.76
N GLN A 172 12.42 -1.39 -2.41
CA GLN A 172 13.00 -2.37 -3.34
C GLN A 172 12.96 -3.76 -2.73
N GLY A 173 12.73 -4.77 -3.57
CA GLY A 173 12.76 -6.18 -3.19
C GLY A 173 11.60 -6.66 -2.30
N TYR A 174 10.59 -5.82 -2.05
CA TYR A 174 9.50 -6.15 -1.12
C TYR A 174 8.64 -7.33 -1.60
N PHE A 175 8.46 -7.48 -2.91
CA PHE A 175 7.74 -8.61 -3.52
C PHE A 175 8.66 -9.54 -4.31
N ASP A 176 9.96 -9.50 -4.06
CA ASP A 176 10.86 -10.46 -4.66
C ASP A 176 10.48 -11.86 -4.16
N ASN A 177 10.25 -12.78 -5.10
CA ASN A 177 9.88 -14.14 -4.75
C ASN A 177 11.13 -14.95 -4.37
N TYR A 178 10.99 -15.89 -3.45
CA TYR A 178 12.04 -16.85 -3.06
C TYR A 178 12.60 -17.66 -4.25
N THR A 179 11.88 -17.69 -5.37
CA THR A 179 12.27 -18.34 -6.61
C THR A 179 12.98 -17.44 -7.62
N ALA A 180 13.14 -16.14 -7.34
CA ALA A 180 13.65 -15.13 -8.26
C ALA A 180 15.20 -15.04 -8.32
N GLU A 181 15.91 -16.05 -7.83
CA GLU A 181 17.36 -16.24 -8.03
C GLU A 181 17.67 -16.96 -9.34
#